data_AF-A0A918B6F4-F1
#
_entry.id   AF-A0A918B6F4-F1
#
_cell.length_a   1.000
_cell.length_b   1.000
_cell.length_c   1.000
_cell.angle_alpha   90.00
_cell.angle_beta   90.00
_cell.angle_gamma   90.00
#
_symmetry.space_group_name_H-M   'P 1'
#
loop_
_entity.id
_entity.type
_entity.pdbx_description
1 polymer ?
#
loop_
_entity_poly.entity_id
_entity_poly.type
_entity_poly.pdbx_seq_one_letter_code
_entity_poly.pdbx_strand_id
1 'polypeptide(L)'
;MTFEQHVEMGQALAAMRDELLSRHVDLANAYPLSGREALPAKKLEAAYRAIDEARSELENALFREHPEVAQTSVYYPAAEDRVRKPAGPRGA
;
A
#
# COMPACT_ATOMS: atom_id res chain seq x y z
N MET A 1 -15.13 5.76 11.25
CA MET A 1 -13.88 6.55 11.25
C MET A 1 -14.21 7.96 10.76
N THR A 2 -13.52 9.04 11.10
CA THR A 2 -13.81 10.35 10.47
C THR A 2 -13.30 10.37 9.03
N PHE A 3 -13.83 11.27 8.19
CA PHE A 3 -13.34 11.43 6.82
C PHE A 3 -11.83 11.73 6.77
N GLU A 4 -11.35 12.63 7.63
CA GLU A 4 -9.91 12.95 7.75
C GLU A 4 -9.07 11.72 8.08
N GLN A 5 -9.55 10.88 9.00
CA GLN A 5 -8.89 9.61 9.32
C GLN A 5 -8.90 8.62 8.13
N HIS A 6 -9.93 8.64 7.26
CA HIS A 6 -9.93 7.88 6.00
C HIS A 6 -8.83 8.36 5.05
N VAL A 7 -8.66 9.68 4.93
CA VAL A 7 -7.60 10.28 4.10
C VAL A 7 -6.22 9.90 4.60
N GLU A 8 -5.95 10.06 5.90
CA GLU A 8 -4.67 9.70 6.51
C GLU A 8 -4.36 8.21 6.33
N MET A 9 -5.36 7.35 6.56
CA MET A 9 -5.21 5.90 6.41
C MET A 9 -4.96 5.51 4.95
N GLY A 10 -5.70 6.09 4.00
CA GLY A 10 -5.56 5.84 2.58
C GLY A 10 -4.17 6.21 2.05
N GLN A 11 -3.65 7.38 2.46
CA GLN A 11 -2.28 7.81 2.16
C GLN A 11 -1.24 6.85 2.74
N ALA A 12 -1.38 6.45 4.00
CA ALA A 12 -0.44 5.54 4.65
C ALA A 12 -0.41 4.16 3.99
N LEU A 13 -1.58 3.57 3.70
CA LEU A 13 -1.69 2.27 3.03
C LEU A 13 -1.15 2.31 1.60
N ALA A 14 -1.44 3.37 0.84
CA ALA A 14 -0.90 3.54 -0.51
C ALA A 14 0.64 3.60 -0.50
N ALA A 15 1.23 4.36 0.43
CA ALA A 15 2.68 4.46 0.56
C ALA A 15 3.33 3.12 0.94
N MET A 16 2.75 2.39 1.90
CA MET A 16 3.26 1.06 2.30
C MET A 16 3.16 0.05 1.16
N ARG A 17 2.03 0.04 0.44
CA ARG A 17 1.82 -0.83 -0.72
C ARG A 17 2.88 -0.57 -1.81
N ASP A 18 3.15 0.69 -2.13
CA ASP A 18 4.12 1.04 -3.17
C ASP A 18 5.55 0.66 -2.77
N GLU A 19 5.93 0.86 -1.51
CA GLU A 19 7.23 0.41 -1.00
C GLU A 19 7.38 -1.12 -1.08
N LEU A 20 6.36 -1.88 -0.63
CA LEU A 20 6.39 -3.34 -0.70
C LEU A 20 6.43 -3.86 -2.13
N LEU A 21 5.68 -3.24 -3.05
CA LEU A 21 5.73 -3.58 -4.47
C LEU A 21 7.12 -3.31 -5.05
N SER A 22 7.71 -2.15 -4.74
CA SER A 22 9.06 -1.79 -5.19
C SER A 22 10.08 -2.83 -4.75
N ARG A 23 10.09 -3.20 -3.45
CA ARG A 23 10.98 -4.24 -2.92
C ARG A 23 10.70 -5.63 -3.49
N HIS A 24 9.44 -5.95 -3.77
CA HIS A 24 9.08 -7.20 -4.44
C HIS A 24 9.71 -7.26 -5.84
N VAL A 25 9.63 -6.17 -6.61
CA VAL A 25 10.26 -6.07 -7.94
C VAL A 25 11.79 -6.19 -7.84
N ASP A 26 12.43 -5.51 -6.89
CA ASP A 26 13.87 -5.63 -6.66
C ASP A 26 14.29 -7.09 -6.40
N LEU A 27 13.56 -7.79 -5.53
CA LEU A 27 13.83 -9.21 -5.23
C LEU A 27 13.56 -10.13 -6.42
N ALA A 28 12.48 -9.88 -7.16
CA ALA A 28 12.10 -10.65 -8.34
C ALA A 28 13.16 -10.53 -9.46
N ASN A 29 13.85 -9.38 -9.54
CA ASN A 29 14.94 -9.16 -10.47
C ASN A 29 16.29 -9.73 -9.97
N ALA A 30 16.51 -9.76 -8.66
CA ALA A 30 17.79 -10.17 -8.06
C ALA A 30 17.91 -11.69 -7.82
N TYR A 31 16.79 -12.40 -7.64
CA TYR A 31 16.76 -13.80 -7.25
C TYR A 31 15.85 -14.65 -8.17
N PRO A 32 16.09 -15.97 -8.28
CA PRO A 32 15.18 -16.86 -8.99
C PRO A 32 13.74 -16.80 -8.46
N LEU A 33 12.76 -16.83 -9.36
CA LEU A 33 11.31 -16.78 -9.05
C LEU A 33 10.74 -18.12 -8.58
N SER A 34 11.57 -19.16 -8.52
CA SER A 34 11.23 -20.51 -8.05
C SER A 34 12.17 -20.98 -6.96
N GLY A 35 11.79 -22.01 -6.21
CA GLY A 35 12.61 -22.56 -5.14
C GLY A 35 12.48 -21.79 -3.82
N ARG A 36 13.46 -21.98 -2.93
CA ARG A 36 13.46 -21.37 -1.59
C ARG A 36 13.82 -19.89 -1.64
N GLU A 37 14.62 -19.50 -2.63
CA GLU A 37 15.10 -18.16 -2.92
C GLU A 37 13.95 -17.22 -3.32
N ALA A 38 12.86 -17.77 -3.87
CA ALA A 38 11.66 -17.01 -4.22
C ALA A 38 10.77 -16.66 -3.01
N LEU A 39 10.97 -17.31 -1.86
CA LEU A 39 10.09 -17.16 -0.70
C LEU A 39 9.99 -15.70 -0.20
N PRO A 40 11.08 -14.92 -0.09
CA PRO A 40 10.98 -13.51 0.31
C PRO A 40 10.12 -12.68 -0.65
N ALA A 41 10.32 -12.81 -1.96
CA ALA A 41 9.54 -12.09 -2.97
C ALA A 41 8.04 -12.44 -2.88
N LYS A 42 7.70 -13.73 -2.72
CA LYS A 42 6.32 -14.20 -2.54
C LYS A 42 5.67 -13.67 -1.25
N LYS A 43 6.44 -13.47 -0.18
CA LYS A 43 5.93 -12.90 1.07
C LYS A 43 5.63 -11.41 0.92
N LEU A 44 6.50 -10.65 0.24
CA LEU A 44 6.22 -9.25 -0.08
C LEU A 44 5.01 -9.12 -1.01
N GLU A 45 4.85 -10.05 -1.95
CA GLU A 45 3.68 -10.12 -2.81
C GLU A 45 2.39 -10.31 -2.02
N ALA A 46 2.35 -11.31 -1.15
CA ALA A 46 1.20 -11.54 -0.28
C ALA A 46 0.89 -10.32 0.61
N ALA A 47 1.93 -9.64 1.10
CA ALA A 47 1.77 -8.47 1.94
C ALA A 47 1.15 -7.28 1.20
N TYR A 48 1.66 -6.92 0.02
CA TYR A 48 1.08 -5.79 -0.72
C TYR A 48 -0.35 -6.09 -1.21
N ARG A 49 -0.65 -7.36 -1.56
CA ARG A 49 -2.01 -7.78 -1.94
C ARG A 49 -3.00 -7.68 -0.78
N ALA A 50 -2.58 -8.07 0.42
CA ALA A 50 -3.41 -7.90 1.63
C ALA A 50 -3.70 -6.42 1.92
N ILE A 51 -2.76 -5.51 1.63
CA ILE A 51 -3.01 -4.07 1.73
C ILE A 51 -4.01 -3.59 0.67
N ASP A 52 -3.91 -4.08 -0.57
CA ASP A 52 -4.88 -3.74 -1.62
C ASP A 52 -6.30 -4.20 -1.25
N GLU A 53 -6.45 -5.39 -0.66
CA GLU A 53 -7.73 -5.87 -0.11
C GLU A 53 -8.24 -4.96 1.02
N ALA A 54 -7.37 -4.62 1.98
CA ALA A 54 -7.75 -3.71 3.07
C ALA A 54 -8.21 -2.33 2.57
N ARG A 55 -7.54 -1.78 1.55
CA ARG A 55 -7.92 -0.51 0.91
C ARG A 55 -9.30 -0.60 0.27
N SER A 56 -9.59 -1.70 -0.42
CA SER A 56 -10.90 -1.94 -1.04
C SER A 56 -12.02 -2.02 0.01
N GLU A 57 -11.80 -2.73 1.12
CA GLU A 57 -12.81 -2.85 2.18
C GLU A 57 -13.04 -1.54 2.92
N LEU A 58 -11.97 -0.76 3.14
CA LEU A 58 -12.07 0.55 3.78
C LEU A 58 -12.70 1.61 2.85
N GLU A 59 -12.49 1.52 1.54
CA GLU A 59 -13.23 2.33 0.57
C GLU A 59 -14.72 2.01 0.64
N ASN A 60 -15.10 0.73 0.64
CA ASN A 60 -16.49 0.34 0.81
C ASN A 60 -17.08 0.87 2.13
N ALA A 61 -16.30 0.90 3.21
CA ALA A 61 -16.71 1.50 4.48
C ALA A 61 -16.88 3.03 4.35
N LEU A 62 -15.96 3.72 3.69
CA LEU A 62 -16.04 5.17 3.43
C LEU A 62 -17.32 5.55 2.69
N PHE A 63 -17.68 4.82 1.62
CA PHE A 63 -18.92 5.08 0.88
C PHE A 63 -20.19 4.83 1.68
N ARG A 64 -20.14 3.96 2.71
CA ARG A 64 -21.27 3.74 3.63
C ARG A 64 -21.34 4.80 4.74
N GLU A 65 -20.19 5.18 5.28
CA GLU A 65 -20.11 6.08 6.44
C GLU A 65 -20.22 7.56 6.06
N HIS A 66 -19.69 7.97 4.90
CA HIS A 66 -19.60 9.37 4.45
C HIS A 66 -20.00 9.53 2.98
N PRO A 67 -21.21 9.10 2.56
CA PRO A 67 -21.61 9.03 1.15
C PRO A 67 -21.52 10.36 0.39
N GLU A 68 -21.65 11.49 1.09
CA GLU A 68 -21.63 12.84 0.52
C GLU A 68 -20.23 13.35 0.14
N VAL A 69 -19.18 12.80 0.76
CA VAL A 69 -17.78 13.19 0.51
C VAL A 69 -16.90 12.03 0.03
N ALA A 70 -17.42 10.80 0.02
CA ALA A 70 -16.69 9.61 -0.39
C ALA A 70 -16.17 9.72 -1.83
N GLN A 71 -14.88 9.44 -2.01
CA GLN A 71 -14.21 9.40 -3.31
C GLN A 71 -13.18 8.28 -3.32
N THR A 72 -13.05 7.60 -4.46
CA THR A 72 -12.03 6.55 -4.66
C THR A 72 -10.60 7.06 -4.46
N SER A 73 -10.35 8.34 -4.77
CA SER A 73 -9.06 9.00 -4.56
C SER A 73 -8.57 8.96 -3.10
N VAL A 74 -9.47 8.78 -2.12
CA VAL A 74 -9.11 8.68 -0.70
C VAL A 74 -8.25 7.44 -0.43
N TYR A 75 -8.66 6.28 -0.94
CA TYR A 75 -7.89 5.04 -0.80
C TYR A 75 -6.99 4.74 -2.00
N TYR A 76 -7.21 5.39 -3.14
CA TYR A 76 -6.44 5.23 -4.37
C TYR A 76 -5.91 6.59 -4.88
N PRO A 77 -5.07 7.29 -4.08
CA PRO A 77 -4.56 8.61 -4.45
C PRO A 77 -3.66 8.54 -5.69
N ALA A 78 -3.60 9.66 -6.41
CA ALA A 78 -2.64 9.86 -7.49
C ALA A 78 -1.20 9.74 -6.95
N ALA A 79 -0.24 9.37 -7.81
CA ALA A 79 1.13 9.13 -7.37
C ALA A 79 1.78 10.36 -6.71
N GLU A 80 1.39 11.57 -7.12
CA GLU A 80 1.84 12.85 -6.56
C GLU A 80 1.34 13.11 -5.13
N ASP A 81 0.19 12.57 -4.75
CA ASP A 81 -0.42 12.73 -3.42
C ASP A 81 0.01 11.63 -2.44
N ARG A 82 0.71 10.60 -2.94
CA ARG A 82 1.24 9.53 -2.11
C ARG A 82 2.44 10.08 -1.35
N VAL A 83 2.27 10.31 -0.05
CA VAL A 83 3.38 10.69 0.82
C VAL A 83 4.42 9.58 0.82
N ARG A 84 5.51 9.79 0.07
CA ARG A 84 6.72 8.98 0.20
C ARG A 84 7.32 9.32 1.55
N LYS A 85 7.09 8.50 2.57
CA LYS A 85 7.90 8.60 3.80
C LYS A 85 9.37 8.47 3.37
N PRO A 86 10.24 9.45 3.66
CA PRO A 86 11.66 9.29 3.39
C PRO A 86 12.12 8.03 4.11
N ALA A 87 12.93 7.22 3.42
CA ALA A 87 13.60 6.09 4.07
C ALA A 87 14.30 6.65 5.32
N GLY A 88 13.95 6.11 6.50
CA GLY A 88 14.65 6.44 7.74
C GLY A 88 16.17 6.35 7.52
N PRO A 89 16.97 7.12 8.27
CA PRO A 89 18.39 7.31 7.98
C PRO A 89 19.07 5.96 7.79
N ARG A 90 19.66 5.75 6.61
CA ARG A 90 20.51 4.58 6.36
C ARG A 90 21.75 4.74 7.23
N GLY A 91 21.84 3.95 8.29
CA GLY A 91 23.07 3.52 8.96
C GLY A 91 24.03 4.61 9.48
N ALA A 92 24.33 4.51 10.77
CA ALA A 92 25.67 4.75 11.28
C ALA A 92 26.19 3.42 11.84
#